data_AF-A0A367E788-F1
#
_entry.id   AF-A0A367E788-F1
#
_cell.length_a   1.000
_cell.length_b   1.000
_cell.length_c   1.000
_cell.angle_alpha   90.00
_cell.angle_beta   90.00
_cell.angle_gamma   90.00
#
_symmetry.space_group_name_H-M   'P 1'
#
loop_
_entity.id
_entity.type
_entity.pdbx_description
1 polymer ?
#
loop_
_entity_poly.entity_id
_entity_poly.type
_entity_poly.pdbx_seq_one_letter_code
_entity_poly.pdbx_strand_id
1 'polypeptide(L)'
;MTDPGSPDRDFSALGQEADPRARARLAIQQVISWYGRELMQQRRSETPDPDRTAALQKGLERAQEDQRGLPQAEADEVQRLTDTYVALYRQLTES
;
A
#
# COMPACT_ATOMS: atom_id res chain seq x y z
N MET A 1 4.91 -22.89 -12.05
CA MET A 1 4.05 -21.72 -12.33
C MET A 1 4.22 -20.79 -11.14
N THR A 2 5.22 -19.90 -11.20
CA THR A 2 5.53 -18.98 -10.10
C THR A 2 4.51 -17.85 -10.15
N ASP A 3 3.66 -17.74 -9.13
CA ASP A 3 2.74 -16.62 -8.97
C ASP A 3 3.57 -15.31 -8.91
N PRO A 4 3.49 -14.41 -9.92
CA PRO A 4 4.39 -13.27 -10.02
C PRO A 4 3.95 -12.07 -9.15
N GLY A 5 3.17 -12.28 -8.08
CA GLY A 5 2.39 -11.21 -7.45
C GLY A 5 2.40 -11.12 -5.92
N SER A 6 3.40 -11.64 -5.20
CA SER A 6 3.52 -11.37 -3.76
C SER A 6 4.93 -10.90 -3.39
N PRO A 7 5.19 -9.59 -3.34
CA PRO A 7 6.06 -9.10 -2.28
C PRO A 7 5.32 -9.36 -0.96
N ASP A 8 5.99 -10.01 -0.01
CA ASP A 8 5.58 -10.35 1.37
C ASP A 8 4.29 -9.70 1.90
N ARG A 9 3.17 -10.42 1.86
CA ARG A 9 1.88 -9.98 2.46
C ARG A 9 1.95 -9.73 3.97
N ASP A 10 3.04 -10.09 4.63
CA ASP A 10 3.21 -10.04 6.08
C ASP A 10 4.24 -8.99 6.53
N PHE A 11 4.75 -8.15 5.61
CA PHE A 11 5.81 -7.16 5.89
C PHE A 11 7.13 -7.74 6.38
N SER A 12 7.39 -9.04 6.23
CA SER A 12 8.66 -9.67 6.62
C SER A 12 9.87 -8.98 5.97
N ALA A 13 9.76 -8.59 4.69
CA ALA A 13 10.75 -7.79 3.98
C ALA A 13 11.06 -6.41 4.61
N LEU A 14 10.15 -5.79 5.37
CA LEU A 14 10.43 -4.52 6.05
C LEU A 14 11.47 -4.68 7.16
N GLY A 15 11.48 -5.81 7.86
CA GLY A 15 12.45 -6.07 8.95
C GLY A 15 13.87 -6.32 8.44
N GLN A 16 14.03 -6.63 7.15
CA GLN A 16 15.32 -6.91 6.52
C GLN A 16 15.93 -5.69 5.83
N GLU A 17 15.13 -4.66 5.56
CA GLU A 17 15.58 -3.46 4.87
C GLU A 17 16.19 -2.45 5.86
N ALA A 18 17.48 -2.16 5.71
CA ALA A 18 18.20 -1.27 6.60
C ALA A 18 17.88 0.21 6.34
N ASP A 19 17.67 0.58 5.07
CA ASP A 19 17.36 1.96 4.69
C ASP A 19 15.92 2.33 5.09
N PRO A 20 15.72 3.33 5.98
CA PRO A 20 14.39 3.80 6.36
C PRO A 20 13.52 4.19 5.15
N ARG A 21 14.11 4.79 4.11
CA ARG A 21 13.37 5.21 2.92
C ARG A 21 12.94 4.01 2.08
N ALA A 22 13.81 3.03 1.91
CA ALA A 22 13.43 1.77 1.26
C ALA A 22 12.34 1.04 2.05
N ARG A 23 12.41 0.98 3.39
CA ARG A 23 11.31 0.46 4.23
C ARG A 23 9.99 1.18 4.02
N ALA A 24 9.99 2.51 4.09
CA ALA A 24 8.78 3.31 3.85
C ALA A 24 8.21 3.04 2.45
N ARG A 25 9.09 2.97 1.43
CA ARG A 25 8.68 2.67 0.05
C ARG A 25 8.02 1.30 -0.05
N LEU A 26 8.61 0.28 0.55
CA LEU A 26 8.04 -1.08 0.58
C LEU A 26 6.66 -1.06 1.27
N ALA A 27 6.53 -0.39 2.42
CA ALA A 27 5.25 -0.29 3.13
C ALA A 27 4.16 0.35 2.27
N ILE A 28 4.47 1.46 1.61
CA ILE A 28 3.54 2.17 0.70
C ILE A 28 3.19 1.30 -0.51
N GLN A 29 4.17 0.62 -1.13
CA GLN A 29 3.94 -0.25 -2.28
C GLN A 29 2.98 -1.41 -1.97
N GLN A 30 2.98 -1.92 -0.73
CA GLN A 30 2.06 -2.98 -0.34
C GLN A 30 0.62 -2.52 -0.27
N VAL A 31 0.38 -1.32 0.26
CA VAL A 31 -0.96 -0.72 0.27
C VAL A 31 -1.41 -0.34 -1.15
N ILE A 32 -0.53 0.19 -1.99
CA ILE A 32 -0.83 0.43 -3.42
C ILE A 32 -1.25 -0.87 -4.12
N SER A 33 -0.48 -1.94 -3.89
CA SER A 33 -0.77 -3.26 -4.47
C SER A 33 -2.09 -3.83 -3.97
N TRP A 34 -2.44 -3.60 -2.70
CA TRP A 34 -3.75 -3.95 -2.14
C TRP A 34 -4.88 -3.18 -2.82
N TYR A 35 -4.81 -1.84 -2.87
CA TYR A 35 -5.86 -1.04 -3.51
C TYR A 35 -6.02 -1.37 -5.00
N GLY A 36 -4.92 -1.60 -5.72
CA GLY A 36 -4.96 -2.01 -7.13
C GLY A 36 -5.69 -3.35 -7.33
N ARG A 37 -5.44 -4.33 -6.45
CA ARG A 37 -6.15 -5.62 -6.49
C ARG A 37 -7.62 -5.48 -6.14
N GLU A 38 -7.97 -4.72 -5.11
CA GLU A 38 -9.36 -4.47 -4.73
C GLU A 38 -10.14 -3.72 -5.82
N LEU A 39 -9.54 -2.71 -6.44
CA LEU A 39 -10.15 -2.01 -7.58
C LEU A 39 -10.42 -2.93 -8.76
N MET A 40 -9.47 -3.81 -9.08
CA MET A 40 -9.67 -4.80 -10.15
C MET A 40 -10.80 -5.78 -9.82
N GLN A 41 -10.89 -6.26 -8.58
CA GLN A 41 -11.97 -7.14 -8.14
C GLN A 41 -13.31 -6.41 -8.19
N GLN A 42 -13.38 -5.19 -7.68
CA GLN A 42 -14.58 -4.37 -7.64
C GLN A 42 -15.14 -4.09 -9.05
N ARG A 43 -14.26 -3.74 -10.00
CA ARG A 43 -14.63 -3.47 -11.40
C ARG A 43 -15.08 -4.72 -12.16
N ARG A 44 -14.66 -5.92 -11.70
CA ARG A 44 -15.03 -7.21 -12.29
C ARG A 44 -16.22 -7.86 -11.59
N SER A 45 -16.72 -7.27 -10.51
CA SER A 45 -17.90 -7.77 -9.81
C SER A 45 -19.15 -7.65 -10.70
N GLU A 46 -20.13 -8.53 -10.46
CA GLU A 46 -21.39 -8.52 -11.20
C GLU A 46 -22.20 -7.24 -10.96
N THR A 47 -21.95 -6.54 -9.85
CA THR A 47 -22.56 -5.25 -9.53
C THR A 47 -21.51 -4.33 -8.88
N PRO A 48 -20.74 -3.59 -9.70
CA PRO A 48 -19.75 -2.66 -9.19
C PRO A 48 -20.42 -1.56 -8.36
N ASP A 49 -20.08 -1.49 -7.09
CA ASP A 49 -20.42 -0.38 -6.21
C ASP A 49 -19.50 0.83 -6.53
N PRO A 50 -20.08 1.94 -7.04
CA PRO A 50 -19.32 3.13 -7.42
C PRO A 50 -18.74 3.88 -6.21
N ASP A 51 -19.40 3.85 -5.05
CA ASP A 51 -18.93 4.51 -3.83
C ASP A 51 -17.72 3.77 -3.28
N ARG A 52 -17.78 2.43 -3.24
CA ARG A 52 -16.62 1.60 -2.91
C ARG A 52 -15.47 1.81 -3.91
N THR A 53 -15.77 1.89 -5.20
CA THR A 53 -14.75 2.14 -6.23
C THR A 53 -14.06 3.50 -6.03
N ALA A 54 -14.83 4.55 -5.76
CA ALA A 54 -14.30 5.88 -5.50
C ALA A 54 -13.44 5.93 -4.22
N ALA A 55 -13.86 5.24 -3.15
CA ALA A 55 -13.10 5.15 -1.91
C ALA A 55 -11.75 4.44 -2.13
N LEU A 56 -11.74 3.31 -2.85
CA LEU A 56 -10.50 2.59 -3.18
C LEU A 56 -9.57 3.42 -4.07
N GLN A 57 -10.13 4.15 -5.05
CA GLN A 57 -9.38 5.04 -5.94
C GLN A 57 -8.71 6.18 -5.17
N LYS A 58 -9.44 6.82 -4.25
CA LYS A 58 -8.90 7.87 -3.38
C LYS A 58 -7.77 7.36 -2.48
N GLY A 59 -7.92 6.15 -1.93
CA GLY A 59 -6.87 5.50 -1.15
C GLY A 59 -5.60 5.22 -1.98
N LEU A 60 -5.78 4.73 -3.21
CA LEU A 60 -4.68 4.50 -4.14
C LEU A 60 -3.93 5.79 -4.50
N GLU A 61 -4.66 6.86 -4.84
CA GLU A 61 -4.08 8.15 -5.21
C GLU A 61 -3.26 8.75 -4.07
N ARG A 62 -3.79 8.69 -2.84
CA ARG A 62 -3.05 9.15 -1.65
C ARG A 62 -1.75 8.36 -1.45
N ALA A 63 -1.79 7.04 -1.59
CA ALA A 63 -0.60 6.21 -1.46
C ALA A 63 0.46 6.52 -2.53
N GLN A 64 0.03 6.81 -3.76
CA GLN A 64 0.92 7.22 -4.84
C GLN A 64 1.51 8.62 -4.62
N GLU A 65 0.76 9.54 -4.03
CA GLU A 65 1.27 10.86 -3.61
C GLU A 65 2.35 10.73 -2.56
N ASP A 66 2.10 9.97 -1.50
CA ASP A 66 3.08 9.75 -0.42
C ASP A 66 4.34 9.05 -0.97
N GLN A 67 4.20 8.08 -1.89
CA GLN A 67 5.35 7.44 -2.55
C GLN A 67 6.17 8.44 -3.39
N ARG A 68 5.51 9.36 -4.11
CA ARG A 68 6.16 10.40 -4.92
C ARG A 68 6.88 11.44 -4.07
N GLY A 69 6.33 11.75 -2.89
CA GLY A 69 6.93 12.69 -1.92
C GLY A 69 8.10 12.09 -1.13
N LEU A 70 8.15 10.76 -0.99
CA LEU A 70 9.15 10.06 -0.18
C LEU A 70 10.63 10.43 -0.44
N PRO A 71 11.09 10.71 -1.68
CA PRO A 71 12.47 11.18 -1.92
C PRO A 71 12.78 12.55 -1.29
N GLN A 72 11.77 13.36 -1.01
CA GLN A 72 11.92 14.69 -0.38
C GLN A 72 11.56 14.68 1.11
N ALA A 73 10.95 13.60 1.61
CA ALA A 73 10.56 13.47 3.00
C ALA A 73 11.77 13.50 3.95
N GLU A 74 11.58 14.15 5.10
CA GLU A 74 12.55 14.17 6.20
C GLU A 74 12.56 12.84 6.95
N ALA A 75 13.61 12.56 7.72
CA ALA A 75 13.78 11.28 8.41
C ALA A 75 12.59 10.90 9.31
N ASP A 76 12.05 11.86 10.07
CA ASP A 76 10.87 11.65 10.92
C ASP A 76 9.62 11.33 10.10
N GLU A 77 9.48 11.95 8.92
CA GLU A 77 8.35 11.70 8.02
C GLU A 77 8.44 10.32 7.38
N VAL A 78 9.64 9.88 7.00
CA VAL A 78 9.90 8.53 6.47
C VAL A 78 9.49 7.46 7.48
N GLN A 79 9.87 7.62 8.76
CA GLN A 79 9.48 6.69 9.81
C GLN A 79 7.95 6.71 10.02
N ARG A 80 7.34 7.89 10.11
CA ARG A 80 5.87 8.03 10.25
C ARG A 80 5.12 7.37 9.10
N LEU A 81 5.60 7.53 7.87
CA LEU A 81 5.01 6.89 6.69
C LEU A 81 5.09 5.36 6.81
N THR A 82 6.24 4.82 7.23
CA THR A 82 6.38 3.37 7.44
C THR A 82 5.32 2.85 8.43
N ASP A 83 5.23 3.46 9.61
CA ASP A 83 4.30 3.02 10.66
C ASP A 83 2.83 3.18 10.23
N THR A 84 2.51 4.28 9.54
CA THR A 84 1.17 4.57 9.02
C THR A 84 0.75 3.51 8.00
N TYR A 85 1.60 3.20 7.03
CA TYR A 85 1.25 2.26 5.96
C TYR A 85 1.23 0.80 6.43
N VAL A 86 2.06 0.44 7.43
CA VAL A 86 1.97 -0.87 8.10
C VAL A 86 0.65 -1.01 8.85
N ALA A 87 0.27 0.00 9.64
CA ALA A 87 -0.99 -0.01 10.39
C ALA A 87 -2.20 -0.05 9.44
N LEU A 88 -2.18 0.78 8.39
CA LEU A 88 -3.24 0.81 7.38
C LEU A 88 -3.41 -0.54 6.71
N TYR A 89 -2.32 -1.17 6.24
CA TYR A 89 -2.43 -2.48 5.59
C TYR A 89 -3.04 -3.54 6.51
N ARG A 90 -2.64 -3.58 7.79
CA ARG A 90 -3.26 -4.49 8.78
C ARG A 90 -4.76 -4.26 8.87
N GLN A 91 -5.20 -3.01 9.00
CA GLN A 91 -6.63 -2.66 9.01
C GLN A 91 -7.35 -3.13 7.74
N LEU A 92 -6.72 -2.97 6.57
CA LEU A 92 -7.29 -3.34 5.27
C LEU A 92 -7.37 -4.86 5.06
N THR A 93 -6.49 -5.65 5.67
CA THR A 93 -6.46 -7.12 5.51
C THR A 93 -7.12 -7.89 6.65
N GLU A 94 -7.29 -7.28 7.81
CA GLU A 94 -7.96 -7.87 8.98
C GLU A 94 -9.47 -7.51 9.05
N SER A 95 -9.96 -6.66 8.14
CA SER A 95 -11.39 -6.35 7.94
C SER A 95 -12.06 -7.31 6.97
#